data_AF-A0A821F2W1-F1
#
_entry.id   AF-A0A821F2W1-F1
#
_cell.length_a   1.000
_cell.length_b   1.000
_cell.length_c   1.000
_cell.angle_alpha   90.00
_cell.angle_beta   90.00
_cell.angle_gamma   90.00
#
_symmetry.space_group_name_H-M   'P 1'
#
loop_
_entity.id
_entity.type
_entity.pdbx_description
1 polymer ?
#
loop_
_entity_poly.entity_id
_entity_poly.type
_entity_poly.pdbx_seq_one_letter_code
_entity_poly.pdbx_strand_id
1 'polypeptide(L)'
;MLKDSKFSSHLLHLSQLQTINHKTLDEYRDRLKTYEDYLWFGKPDQISAIECSRRGWACKSNDLIECVNCHAQIAAQLPSVLKKDLYTECIENIFRSLVDSHHRYCVWKFMIIPESIVQLTDIFSNETVNTLLKEAEIFLSRIHRITIVGQLQTMFQIEATDFDLLSSSHLNDPHLLSAFKILVFYWKFNNSSLMCDKCCREIHIDMNHLTFDPILSHRAWCPILKNDQWKKRIEQIENILYKTSRNKLSNIKANNDQMEQILPDIISTQNLFHELISSKEYYRSCVQ
;
A
#
# COMPACT_ATOMS: atom_id res chain seq x y z
N MET A 1 18.65 -39.46 34.41
CA MET A 1 17.62 -38.43 34.18
C MET A 1 18.17 -37.11 34.68
N LEU A 2 18.46 -36.15 33.78
CA LEU A 2 18.78 -34.71 34.03
C LEU A 2 19.57 -34.16 32.82
N LYS A 3 18.97 -34.07 31.62
CA LYS A 3 19.56 -33.31 30.49
C LYS A 3 18.55 -32.61 29.55
N ASP A 4 17.25 -32.57 29.89
CA ASP A 4 16.23 -32.06 28.95
C ASP A 4 15.67 -30.67 29.28
N SER A 5 15.98 -30.10 30.46
CA SER A 5 15.40 -28.81 30.87
C SER A 5 16.15 -27.58 30.36
N LYS A 6 17.48 -27.65 30.16
CA LYS A 6 18.28 -26.50 29.69
C LYS A 6 18.15 -26.25 28.18
N PHE A 7 18.01 -27.30 27.37
CA PHE A 7 17.88 -27.16 25.91
C PHE A 7 16.53 -26.55 25.50
N SER A 8 15.45 -26.94 26.21
CA SER A 8 14.11 -26.39 26.04
C SER A 8 14.03 -24.90 26.43
N SER A 9 14.67 -24.51 27.54
CA SER A 9 14.73 -23.10 27.95
C SER A 9 15.50 -22.20 26.97
N HIS A 10 16.51 -22.73 26.28
CA HIS A 10 17.30 -21.96 25.32
C HIS A 10 16.55 -21.77 23.98
N LEU A 11 15.80 -22.79 23.54
CA LEU A 11 14.92 -22.70 22.37
C LEU A 11 13.72 -21.76 22.61
N LEU A 12 13.15 -21.78 23.82
CA LEU A 12 12.10 -20.83 24.22
C LEU A 12 12.62 -19.39 24.34
N HIS A 13 13.90 -19.20 24.71
CA HIS A 13 14.54 -17.89 24.72
C HIS A 13 14.89 -17.39 23.31
N LEU A 14 15.26 -18.28 22.39
CA LEU A 14 15.49 -17.94 20.97
C LEU A 14 14.19 -17.61 20.23
N SER A 15 13.06 -18.22 20.61
CA SER A 15 11.73 -17.81 20.09
C SER A 15 11.24 -16.46 20.64
N GLN A 16 11.87 -15.94 21.70
CA GLN A 16 11.54 -14.65 22.31
C GLN A 16 12.50 -13.52 21.90
N LEU A 17 13.57 -13.82 21.15
CA LEU A 17 14.57 -12.85 20.66
C LEU A 17 14.28 -12.28 19.26
N GLN A 18 13.10 -12.49 18.69
CA GLN A 18 12.66 -11.77 17.49
C GLN A 18 11.39 -10.97 17.77
N THR A 19 11.47 -10.09 18.77
CA THR A 19 10.80 -8.80 18.61
C THR A 19 11.41 -8.18 17.35
N ILE A 20 10.63 -8.23 16.28
CA ILE A 20 10.88 -7.58 14.99
C ILE A 20 11.07 -6.09 15.29
N ASN A 21 12.29 -5.73 15.65
CA ASN A 21 12.66 -4.37 16.02
C ASN A 21 12.64 -3.55 14.72
N HIS A 22 12.20 -2.29 14.76
CA HIS A 22 12.12 -1.42 13.58
C HIS A 22 13.41 -1.37 12.76
N LYS A 23 14.57 -1.66 13.37
CA LYS A 23 15.86 -1.91 12.68
C LYS A 23 15.82 -2.97 11.57
N THR A 24 14.97 -4.00 11.66
CA THR A 24 14.98 -5.11 10.67
C THR A 24 14.38 -4.73 9.32
N LEU A 25 13.43 -3.78 9.29
CA LEU A 25 12.78 -3.36 8.04
C LEU A 25 13.69 -2.39 7.27
N ASP A 26 14.30 -1.43 7.95
CA ASP A 26 15.22 -0.50 7.31
C ASP A 26 16.48 -1.22 6.81
N GLU A 27 17.06 -2.12 7.62
CA GLU A 27 18.18 -2.97 7.16
C GLU A 27 17.80 -3.85 5.96
N TYR A 28 16.55 -4.35 5.91
CA TYR A 28 16.05 -5.07 4.74
C TYR A 28 15.96 -4.16 3.51
N ARG A 29 15.44 -2.94 3.66
CA ARG A 29 15.33 -1.96 2.58
C ARG A 29 16.69 -1.52 2.08
N ASP A 30 17.66 -1.34 2.97
CA ASP A 30 19.03 -1.00 2.60
C ASP A 30 19.67 -2.07 1.73
N ARG A 31 19.45 -3.36 2.05
CA ARG A 31 19.85 -4.46 1.18
C ARG A 31 19.12 -4.42 -0.16
N LEU A 32 17.80 -4.23 -0.14
CA LEU A 32 17.00 -4.23 -1.38
C LEU A 32 17.39 -3.08 -2.33
N LYS A 33 17.79 -1.92 -1.79
CA LYS A 33 18.27 -0.77 -2.56
C LYS A 33 19.58 -1.01 -3.30
N THR A 34 20.38 -2.00 -2.89
CA THR A 34 21.60 -2.35 -3.64
C THR A 34 21.33 -2.98 -4.99
N TYR A 35 20.10 -3.46 -5.21
CA TYR A 35 19.69 -4.09 -6.47
C TYR A 35 19.22 -3.05 -7.48
N GLU A 36 19.81 -3.11 -8.68
CA GLU A 36 19.41 -2.33 -9.85
C GLU A 36 18.92 -3.25 -10.97
N ASP A 37 18.02 -2.76 -11.83
CA ASP A 37 17.43 -3.56 -12.92
C ASP A 37 18.51 -4.15 -13.85
N TYR A 38 19.61 -3.42 -14.07
CA TYR A 38 20.73 -3.86 -14.91
C TYR A 38 21.74 -4.77 -14.18
N LEU A 39 21.70 -4.83 -12.84
CA LEU A 39 22.57 -5.69 -12.03
C LEU A 39 21.93 -7.03 -11.68
N TRP A 40 20.59 -7.08 -11.63
CA TRP A 40 19.81 -8.25 -11.21
C TRP A 40 18.68 -8.57 -12.18
N PHE A 41 18.99 -8.47 -13.47
CA PHE A 41 18.01 -8.61 -14.55
C PHE A 41 17.46 -10.03 -14.66
N GLY A 42 16.16 -10.16 -14.94
CA GLY A 42 15.54 -11.40 -15.37
C GLY A 42 15.52 -12.54 -14.34
N LYS A 43 15.79 -12.25 -13.06
CA LYS A 43 15.80 -13.28 -12.01
C LYS A 43 14.38 -13.72 -11.65
N PRO A 44 14.11 -15.03 -11.54
CA PRO A 44 12.82 -15.56 -11.12
C PRO A 44 12.58 -15.34 -9.62
N ASP A 45 11.34 -15.54 -9.17
CA ASP A 45 10.90 -15.16 -7.83
C ASP A 45 11.70 -15.81 -6.70
N GLN A 46 12.10 -17.07 -6.89
CA GLN A 46 12.89 -17.85 -5.93
C GLN A 46 14.25 -17.22 -5.62
N ILE A 47 14.81 -16.44 -6.56
CA ILE A 47 16.10 -15.74 -6.39
C ILE A 47 15.95 -14.25 -6.73
N SER A 48 14.75 -13.71 -6.50
CA SER A 48 14.46 -12.29 -6.67
C SER A 48 15.27 -11.44 -5.68
N ALA A 49 15.42 -10.15 -6.00
CA ALA A 49 16.07 -9.19 -5.09
C ALA A 49 15.42 -9.17 -3.69
N ILE A 50 14.10 -9.37 -3.62
CA ILE A 50 13.35 -9.49 -2.36
C ILE A 50 13.81 -10.72 -1.59
N GLU A 51 13.82 -11.89 -2.23
CA GLU A 51 14.16 -13.15 -1.56
C GLU A 51 15.62 -13.17 -1.08
N CYS A 52 16.54 -12.67 -1.91
CA CYS A 52 17.94 -12.50 -1.51
C CYS A 52 18.07 -11.52 -0.33
N SER A 53 17.41 -10.36 -0.38
CA SER A 53 17.46 -9.35 0.69
C SER A 53 16.89 -9.88 2.01
N ARG A 54 15.82 -10.69 1.98
CA ARG A 54 15.25 -11.31 3.19
C ARG A 54 16.22 -12.24 3.90
N ARG A 55 17.16 -12.84 3.17
CA ARG A 55 18.18 -13.77 3.65
C ARG A 55 19.54 -13.10 3.89
N GLY A 56 19.59 -11.78 3.95
CA GLY A 56 20.82 -11.05 4.31
C GLY A 56 21.80 -10.81 3.16
N TRP A 57 21.38 -11.04 1.92
CA TRP A 57 22.19 -10.78 0.74
C TRP A 57 21.93 -9.39 0.19
N ALA A 58 23.01 -8.69 -0.19
CA ALA A 58 22.99 -7.44 -0.93
C ALA A 58 23.64 -7.65 -2.30
N CYS A 59 23.17 -6.94 -3.34
CA CYS A 59 23.80 -6.95 -4.65
C CYS A 59 25.15 -6.22 -4.59
N LYS A 60 26.20 -6.89 -5.06
CA LYS A 60 27.56 -6.36 -5.08
C LYS A 60 27.99 -5.93 -6.48
N SER A 61 27.59 -6.69 -7.49
CA SER A 61 27.79 -6.40 -8.90
C SER A 61 26.83 -7.23 -9.75
N ASN A 62 26.95 -7.17 -11.08
CA ASN A 62 26.11 -7.92 -12.00
C ASN A 62 26.10 -9.42 -11.64
N ASP A 63 24.91 -9.94 -11.33
CA ASP A 63 24.68 -11.33 -10.92
C ASP A 63 25.54 -11.80 -9.73
N LEU A 64 26.03 -10.89 -8.89
CA LEU A 64 26.81 -11.21 -7.70
C LEU A 64 26.16 -10.60 -6.47
N ILE A 65 25.93 -11.43 -5.46
CA ILE A 65 25.45 -11.00 -4.14
C ILE A 65 26.46 -11.32 -3.06
N GLU A 66 26.47 -10.49 -2.02
CA GLU A 66 27.32 -10.64 -0.84
C GLU A 66 26.47 -10.58 0.43
N CYS A 67 26.77 -11.46 1.39
CA CYS A 67 26.12 -11.41 2.69
C CYS A 67 26.64 -10.19 3.48
N VAL A 68 25.72 -9.36 3.97
CA VAL A 68 26.07 -8.13 4.71
C VAL A 68 26.78 -8.37 6.03
N ASN A 69 26.76 -9.60 6.56
CA ASN A 69 27.37 -9.95 7.84
C ASN A 69 28.64 -10.80 7.69
N CYS A 70 28.59 -11.87 6.89
CA CYS A 70 29.74 -12.78 6.77
C CYS A 70 30.56 -12.61 5.50
N HIS A 71 30.17 -11.69 4.61
CA HIS A 71 30.85 -11.41 3.35
C HIS A 71 31.03 -12.61 2.40
N ALA A 72 30.29 -13.69 2.64
CA ALA A 72 30.18 -14.78 1.67
C ALA A 72 29.55 -14.24 0.39
N GLN A 73 29.90 -14.81 -0.76
CA GLN A 73 29.43 -14.37 -2.06
C GLN A 73 28.78 -15.52 -2.84
N ILE A 74 27.78 -15.18 -3.65
CA ILE A 74 27.12 -16.11 -4.57
C ILE A 74 27.05 -15.45 -5.95
N ALA A 75 27.58 -16.13 -6.97
CA ALA A 75 27.34 -15.80 -8.36
C ALA A 75 26.03 -16.46 -8.80
N ALA A 76 25.05 -15.65 -9.19
CA ALA A 76 23.70 -16.05 -9.55
C ALA A 76 23.43 -15.94 -11.06
N GLN A 77 24.46 -16.13 -11.88
CA GLN A 77 24.33 -16.14 -13.33
C GLN A 77 23.45 -17.31 -13.77
N LEU A 78 22.49 -17.05 -14.65
CA LEU A 78 21.58 -18.07 -15.16
C LEU A 78 21.93 -18.40 -16.62
N PRO A 79 21.84 -19.68 -17.04
CA PRO A 79 21.94 -20.02 -18.44
C PRO A 79 20.73 -19.49 -19.23
N SER A 80 20.77 -19.62 -20.56
CA SER A 80 19.60 -19.29 -21.39
C SER A 80 18.37 -20.09 -20.97
N VAL A 81 17.23 -19.41 -20.85
CA VAL A 81 15.90 -19.99 -20.55
C VAL A 81 15.50 -21.09 -21.55
N LEU A 82 16.07 -21.08 -22.76
CA LEU A 82 15.84 -22.12 -23.76
C LEU A 82 16.39 -23.50 -23.33
N LYS A 83 17.38 -23.54 -22.43
CA LYS A 83 17.93 -24.77 -21.83
C LYS A 83 17.20 -25.10 -20.52
N LYS A 84 15.91 -25.44 -20.62
CA LYS A 84 14.97 -25.54 -19.49
C LYS A 84 15.49 -26.34 -18.29
N ASP A 85 16.07 -27.52 -18.50
CA ASP A 85 16.54 -28.38 -17.42
C ASP A 85 17.71 -27.74 -16.67
N LEU A 86 18.73 -27.30 -17.42
CA LEU A 86 19.89 -26.59 -16.84
C LEU A 86 19.50 -25.28 -16.16
N TYR A 87 18.53 -24.55 -16.72
CA TYR A 87 17.99 -23.33 -16.14
C TYR A 87 17.32 -23.59 -14.79
N THR A 88 16.47 -24.62 -14.72
CA THR A 88 15.75 -25.01 -13.50
C THR A 88 16.73 -25.51 -12.43
N GLU A 89 17.65 -26.40 -12.80
CA GLU A 89 18.68 -26.91 -11.89
C GLU A 89 19.56 -25.78 -11.34
N CYS A 90 19.94 -24.82 -12.18
CA CYS A 90 20.74 -23.66 -11.78
C CYS A 90 20.00 -22.80 -10.75
N ILE A 91 18.70 -22.53 -10.95
CA ILE A 91 17.87 -21.80 -9.98
C ILE A 91 17.83 -22.53 -8.64
N GLU A 92 17.62 -23.84 -8.64
CA GLU A 92 17.57 -24.64 -7.41
C GLU A 92 18.92 -24.62 -6.67
N ASN A 93 20.02 -24.73 -7.40
CA ASN A 93 21.37 -24.66 -6.83
C ASN A 93 21.66 -23.27 -6.21
N ILE A 94 21.27 -22.19 -6.89
CA ILE A 94 21.41 -20.82 -6.36
C ILE A 94 20.52 -20.64 -5.13
N PHE A 95 19.27 -21.09 -5.18
CA PHE A 95 18.34 -20.99 -4.06
C PHE A 95 18.86 -21.73 -2.82
N ARG A 96 19.40 -22.94 -2.98
CA ARG A 96 20.09 -23.67 -1.89
C ARG A 96 21.29 -22.88 -1.35
N SER A 97 22.08 -22.29 -2.25
CA SER A 97 23.24 -21.46 -1.87
C SER A 97 22.86 -20.24 -1.04
N LEU A 98 21.67 -19.66 -1.23
CA LEU A 98 21.18 -18.55 -0.39
C LEU A 98 21.10 -18.88 1.10
N VAL A 99 21.11 -20.17 1.47
CA VAL A 99 21.13 -20.65 2.86
C VAL A 99 22.51 -21.20 3.22
N ASP A 100 23.06 -22.05 2.35
CA ASP A 100 24.22 -22.86 2.68
C ASP A 100 25.54 -22.09 2.64
N SER A 101 25.65 -21.11 1.72
CA SER A 101 26.89 -20.36 1.48
C SER A 101 27.25 -19.38 2.59
N HIS A 102 26.35 -19.12 3.55
CA HIS A 102 26.71 -18.37 4.75
C HIS A 102 27.78 -19.10 5.58
N HIS A 103 28.73 -18.34 6.11
CA HIS A 103 29.71 -18.86 7.07
C HIS A 103 29.00 -19.48 8.29
N ARG A 104 29.66 -20.46 8.92
CA ARG A 104 29.11 -21.28 10.01
C ARG A 104 28.43 -20.48 11.13
N TYR A 105 28.96 -19.30 11.46
CA TYR A 105 28.48 -18.44 12.56
C TYR A 105 27.75 -17.18 12.08
N CYS A 106 27.34 -17.13 10.82
CA CYS A 106 26.57 -16.01 10.29
C CYS A 106 25.14 -16.03 10.86
N VAL A 107 24.65 -14.87 11.31
CA VAL A 107 23.28 -14.70 11.81
C VAL A 107 22.23 -15.09 10.76
N TRP A 108 22.49 -14.77 9.48
CA TRP A 108 21.60 -15.06 8.36
C TRP A 108 21.49 -16.55 8.02
N LYS A 109 22.35 -17.41 8.57
CA LYS A 109 22.19 -18.86 8.48
C LYS A 109 20.99 -19.37 9.29
N PHE A 110 20.56 -18.60 10.29
CA PHE A 110 19.47 -18.94 11.21
C PHE A 110 18.33 -17.92 11.21
N MET A 111 18.48 -16.83 10.45
CA MET A 111 17.51 -15.74 10.38
C MET A 111 17.04 -15.50 8.95
N ILE A 112 15.75 -15.20 8.81
CA ILE A 112 15.15 -14.73 7.58
C ILE A 112 14.08 -13.69 7.92
N ILE A 113 13.99 -12.62 7.13
CA ILE A 113 12.90 -11.65 7.26
C ILE A 113 11.57 -12.35 6.87
N PRO A 114 10.56 -12.36 7.75
CA PRO A 114 9.26 -12.99 7.46
C PRO A 114 8.62 -12.43 6.19
N GLU A 115 7.90 -13.30 5.46
CA GLU A 115 7.26 -12.93 4.20
C GLU A 115 6.16 -11.89 4.41
N SER A 116 5.46 -11.97 5.54
CA SER A 116 4.41 -11.04 5.95
C SER A 116 4.88 -9.58 6.03
N ILE A 117 6.18 -9.33 6.21
CA ILE A 117 6.76 -7.98 6.25
C ILE A 117 6.91 -7.41 4.83
N VAL A 118 7.19 -8.27 3.84
CA VAL A 118 7.51 -7.84 2.46
C VAL A 118 6.34 -8.01 1.49
N GLN A 119 5.33 -8.78 1.85
CA GLN A 119 4.11 -8.96 1.07
C GLN A 119 3.28 -7.68 0.97
N LEU A 120 2.35 -7.71 0.03
CA LEU A 120 1.31 -6.69 -0.08
C LEU A 120 0.37 -6.81 1.12
N THR A 121 0.05 -5.68 1.72
CA THR A 121 -0.99 -5.62 2.76
C THR A 121 -2.30 -5.32 2.04
N ASP A 122 -3.07 -6.38 1.75
CA ASP A 122 -4.28 -6.34 0.92
C ASP A 122 -5.52 -5.81 1.65
N ILE A 123 -5.35 -4.89 2.60
CA ILE A 123 -6.47 -4.38 3.40
C ILE A 123 -6.67 -2.91 3.11
N PHE A 124 -7.53 -2.62 2.13
CA PHE A 124 -8.20 -1.34 2.11
C PHE A 124 -9.41 -1.41 3.03
N SER A 125 -9.43 -0.51 3.99
CA SER A 125 -10.63 -0.06 4.66
C SER A 125 -10.96 1.34 4.18
N ASN A 126 -12.13 1.86 4.55
CA ASN A 126 -12.42 3.28 4.40
C ASN A 126 -11.35 4.17 5.06
N GLU A 127 -10.76 3.72 6.17
CA GLU A 127 -9.67 4.42 6.84
C GLU A 127 -8.39 4.45 5.98
N THR A 128 -8.03 3.32 5.35
CA THR A 128 -6.89 3.27 4.43
C THR A 128 -7.08 4.22 3.24
N VAL A 129 -8.26 4.22 2.63
CA VAL A 129 -8.58 5.12 1.51
C VAL A 129 -8.49 6.58 1.94
N ASN A 130 -9.09 6.94 3.08
CA ASN A 130 -9.00 8.29 3.64
C ASN A 130 -7.57 8.72 3.97
N THR A 131 -6.73 7.80 4.45
CA THR A 131 -5.31 8.07 4.71
C THR A 131 -4.58 8.38 3.41
N LEU A 132 -4.80 7.59 2.35
CA LEU A 132 -4.21 7.82 1.03
C LEU A 132 -4.69 9.14 0.41
N LEU A 133 -5.95 9.52 0.60
CA LEU A 133 -6.47 10.82 0.14
C LEU A 133 -5.76 11.99 0.84
N LYS A 134 -5.60 11.93 2.16
CA LYS A 134 -4.84 12.94 2.91
C LYS A 134 -3.39 13.02 2.45
N GLU A 135 -2.75 11.88 2.20
CA GLU A 135 -1.40 11.84 1.65
C GLU A 135 -1.34 12.45 0.23
N ALA A 136 -2.38 12.24 -0.59
CA ALA A 136 -2.47 12.83 -1.92
C ALA A 136 -2.61 14.35 -1.87
N GLU A 137 -3.40 14.88 -0.92
CA GLU A 137 -3.50 16.33 -0.67
C GLU A 137 -2.15 16.94 -0.25
N ILE A 138 -1.42 16.26 0.64
CA ILE A 138 -0.05 16.66 1.02
C ILE A 138 0.87 16.64 -0.20
N PHE A 139 0.75 15.64 -1.07
CA PHE A 139 1.55 15.55 -2.29
C PHE A 139 1.27 16.75 -3.22
N LEU A 140 -0.01 17.10 -3.41
CA LEU A 140 -0.40 18.25 -4.24
C LEU A 140 0.01 19.61 -3.70
N SER A 141 0.19 19.74 -2.39
CA SER A 141 0.72 20.97 -1.80
C SER A 141 2.14 21.31 -2.30
N ARG A 142 2.83 20.33 -2.90
CA ARG A 142 4.22 20.45 -3.36
C ARG A 142 4.38 20.24 -4.87
N ILE A 143 3.50 19.48 -5.51
CA ILE A 143 3.49 19.28 -6.97
C ILE A 143 2.11 19.65 -7.53
N HIS A 144 2.08 20.67 -8.38
CA HIS A 144 0.83 21.24 -8.86
C HIS A 144 0.34 20.67 -10.19
N ARG A 145 1.17 19.90 -10.91
CA ARG A 145 0.78 19.31 -12.20
C ARG A 145 1.26 17.87 -12.31
N ILE A 146 0.32 16.94 -12.25
CA ILE A 146 0.57 15.51 -12.38
C ILE A 146 -0.16 14.98 -13.62
N THR A 147 0.56 14.23 -14.44
CA THR A 147 0.04 13.51 -15.61
C THR A 147 0.39 12.03 -15.46
N ILE A 148 -0.64 11.22 -15.25
CA ILE A 148 -0.50 9.76 -15.28
C ILE A 148 -0.45 9.31 -16.74
N VAL A 149 0.46 8.40 -17.07
CA VAL A 149 0.57 7.78 -18.40
C VAL A 149 0.49 6.25 -18.30
N GLY A 150 0.36 5.59 -19.45
CA GLY A 150 0.36 4.13 -19.54
C GLY A 150 -1.02 3.50 -19.33
N GLN A 151 -1.03 2.20 -19.02
CA GLN A 151 -2.26 1.39 -18.93
C GLN A 151 -3.26 1.90 -17.88
N LEU A 152 -2.79 2.62 -16.87
CA LEU A 152 -3.65 3.14 -15.82
C LEU A 152 -4.60 4.25 -16.31
N GLN A 153 -4.26 4.95 -17.41
CA GLN A 153 -5.12 5.99 -17.98
C GLN A 153 -6.49 5.44 -18.41
N THR A 154 -6.56 4.19 -18.85
CA THR A 154 -7.79 3.58 -19.41
C THR A 154 -8.45 2.58 -18.48
N MET A 155 -7.72 2.03 -17.50
CA MET A 155 -8.20 0.93 -16.66
C MET A 155 -8.72 1.35 -15.28
N PHE A 156 -8.30 2.49 -14.74
CA PHE A 156 -8.76 2.96 -13.44
C PHE A 156 -9.99 3.85 -13.63
N GLN A 157 -11.18 3.23 -13.56
CA GLN A 157 -12.46 3.88 -13.90
C GLN A 157 -13.01 4.81 -12.81
N ILE A 158 -12.30 4.92 -11.68
CA ILE A 158 -12.72 5.80 -10.59
C ILE A 158 -12.58 7.26 -11.03
N GLU A 159 -13.70 7.99 -10.95
CA GLU A 159 -13.79 9.41 -11.26
C GLU A 159 -13.76 10.25 -9.97
N ALA A 160 -13.56 11.57 -10.12
CA ALA A 160 -13.58 12.53 -9.03
C ALA A 160 -14.86 12.43 -8.16
N THR A 161 -15.99 12.16 -8.80
CA THR A 161 -17.32 12.05 -8.18
C THR A 161 -17.47 10.85 -7.24
N ASP A 162 -16.67 9.79 -7.41
CA ASP A 162 -16.64 8.65 -6.49
C ASP A 162 -16.03 9.03 -5.13
N PHE A 163 -15.19 10.08 -5.13
CA PHE A 163 -14.54 10.59 -3.93
C PHE A 163 -15.35 11.67 -3.21
N ASP A 164 -16.33 12.31 -3.84
CA ASP A 164 -17.24 13.34 -3.26
C ASP A 164 -17.88 12.92 -1.92
N LEU A 165 -17.88 11.63 -1.66
CA LEU A 165 -18.50 11.01 -0.50
C LEU A 165 -17.53 10.85 0.68
N LEU A 166 -16.22 10.96 0.43
CA LEU A 166 -15.11 10.93 1.37
C LEU A 166 -14.61 12.35 1.63
N SER A 167 -15.29 13.09 2.51
CA SER A 167 -14.92 14.38 3.14
C SER A 167 -13.53 14.99 2.81
N SER A 168 -13.32 15.47 1.59
CA SER A 168 -12.10 16.15 1.12
C SER A 168 -12.48 17.47 0.46
N SER A 169 -11.69 18.52 0.67
CA SER A 169 -11.99 19.87 0.15
C SER A 169 -11.64 20.05 -1.33
N HIS A 170 -10.98 19.06 -1.96
CA HIS A 170 -10.37 19.17 -3.29
C HIS A 170 -10.85 18.10 -4.28
N LEU A 171 -12.04 17.55 -4.06
CA LEU A 171 -12.55 16.36 -4.78
C LEU A 171 -12.67 16.55 -6.30
N ASN A 172 -12.82 17.79 -6.77
CA ASN A 172 -12.88 18.13 -8.20
C ASN A 172 -11.50 18.37 -8.86
N ASP A 173 -10.38 18.27 -8.13
CA ASP A 173 -9.05 18.47 -8.70
C ASP A 173 -8.56 17.18 -9.43
N PRO A 174 -8.38 17.20 -10.77
CA PRO A 174 -7.90 16.03 -11.52
C PRO A 174 -6.48 15.60 -11.10
N HIS A 175 -5.69 16.49 -10.51
CA HIS A 175 -4.38 16.15 -9.97
C HIS A 175 -4.48 15.39 -8.64
N LEU A 176 -5.57 15.55 -7.87
CA LEU A 176 -5.76 14.80 -6.61
C LEU A 176 -5.96 13.32 -6.92
N LEU A 177 -6.80 13.03 -7.91
CA LEU A 177 -6.99 11.69 -8.43
C LEU A 177 -5.68 11.10 -8.97
N SER A 178 -4.87 11.92 -9.64
CA SER A 178 -3.56 11.49 -10.16
C SER A 178 -2.57 11.16 -9.03
N ALA A 179 -2.49 12.01 -8.01
CA ALA A 179 -1.70 11.78 -6.80
C ALA A 179 -2.17 10.51 -6.07
N PHE A 180 -3.47 10.35 -5.87
CA PHE A 180 -4.06 9.16 -5.26
C PHE A 180 -3.71 7.89 -6.05
N LYS A 181 -3.83 7.92 -7.38
CA LYS A 181 -3.41 6.82 -8.28
C LYS A 181 -1.94 6.46 -8.10
N ILE A 182 -1.05 7.42 -7.86
CA ILE A 182 0.37 7.13 -7.57
C ILE A 182 0.50 6.39 -6.24
N LEU A 183 -0.14 6.88 -5.18
CA LEU A 183 -0.05 6.30 -3.83
C LEU A 183 -0.66 4.90 -3.72
N VAL A 184 -1.75 4.63 -4.47
CA VAL A 184 -2.36 3.30 -4.56
C VAL A 184 -1.35 2.25 -5.01
N PHE A 185 -0.38 2.62 -5.85
CA PHE A 185 0.68 1.74 -6.34
C PHE A 185 1.90 1.72 -5.41
N TYR A 186 1.74 2.04 -4.12
CA TYR A 186 2.80 2.02 -3.11
C TYR A 186 3.94 3.02 -3.35
N TRP A 187 3.77 3.99 -4.24
CA TRP A 187 4.69 5.10 -4.35
C TRP A 187 4.46 6.06 -3.19
N LYS A 188 5.53 6.42 -2.49
CA LYS A 188 5.51 7.43 -1.44
C LYS A 188 6.33 8.62 -1.90
N PHE A 189 5.80 9.80 -1.67
CA PHE A 189 6.50 11.03 -1.97
C PHE A 189 7.37 11.44 -0.78
N ASN A 190 8.66 11.62 -1.04
CA ASN A 190 9.60 12.32 -0.19
C ASN A 190 10.01 13.60 -0.93
N ASN A 191 10.36 14.68 -0.22
CA ASN A 191 10.50 16.07 -0.70
C ASN A 191 10.91 16.31 -2.18
N SER A 192 11.76 15.47 -2.78
CA SER A 192 12.20 15.55 -4.18
C SER A 192 12.22 14.22 -4.94
N SER A 193 11.56 13.17 -4.44
CA SER A 193 11.53 11.84 -5.07
C SER A 193 10.28 11.03 -4.76
N LEU A 194 9.92 10.14 -5.67
CA LEU A 194 8.97 9.07 -5.44
C LEU A 194 9.73 7.78 -5.13
N MET A 195 9.42 7.16 -4.00
CA MET A 195 9.99 5.87 -3.61
C MET A 195 8.90 4.82 -3.46
N CYS A 196 9.03 3.69 -4.14
CA CYS A 196 8.12 2.57 -3.93
C CYS A 196 8.41 1.90 -2.58
N ASP A 197 7.39 1.78 -1.73
CA ASP A 197 7.47 1.16 -0.39
C ASP A 197 7.79 -0.35 -0.43
N LYS A 198 7.54 -1.01 -1.58
CA LYS A 198 7.66 -2.47 -1.76
C LYS A 198 8.92 -2.89 -2.50
N CYS A 199 9.29 -2.23 -3.60
CA CYS A 199 10.53 -2.56 -4.33
C CYS A 199 11.70 -1.61 -4.06
N CYS A 200 11.50 -0.57 -3.24
CA CYS A 200 12.50 0.45 -2.91
C CYS A 200 13.09 1.20 -4.12
N ARG A 201 12.42 1.18 -5.28
CA ARG A 201 12.81 2.02 -6.42
C ARG A 201 12.57 3.48 -6.07
N GLU A 202 13.59 4.30 -6.28
CA GLU A 202 13.52 5.74 -6.11
C GLU A 202 13.62 6.43 -7.48
N ILE A 203 12.76 7.42 -7.70
CA ILE A 203 12.70 8.21 -8.92
C ILE A 203 12.67 9.68 -8.51
N HIS A 204 13.68 10.44 -8.92
CA HIS A 204 13.67 11.88 -8.75
C HIS A 204 12.60 12.51 -9.62
N ILE A 205 11.89 13.49 -9.06
CA ILE A 205 10.76 14.13 -9.73
C ILE A 205 11.00 15.62 -9.91
N ASP A 206 10.50 16.16 -11.02
CA ASP A 206 10.40 17.60 -11.22
C ASP A 206 9.18 18.13 -10.46
N MET A 207 9.41 19.10 -9.58
CA MET A 207 8.38 19.68 -8.72
C MET A 207 7.37 20.52 -9.52
N ASN A 208 7.72 20.96 -10.73
CA ASN A 208 6.82 21.76 -11.58
C ASN A 208 5.82 20.88 -12.35
N HIS A 209 6.28 19.74 -12.84
CA HIS A 209 5.49 18.85 -13.66
C HIS A 209 5.96 17.40 -13.56
N LEU A 210 5.05 16.51 -13.19
CA LEU A 210 5.31 15.09 -13.09
C LEU A 210 4.51 14.32 -14.14
N THR A 211 5.20 13.73 -15.12
CA THR A 211 4.64 12.68 -15.97
C THR A 211 5.10 11.31 -15.45
N PHE A 212 4.17 10.42 -15.11
CA PHE A 212 4.50 9.19 -14.38
C PHE A 212 3.61 8.00 -14.76
N ASP A 213 4.21 6.82 -14.91
CA ASP A 213 3.49 5.55 -15.06
C ASP A 213 3.57 4.76 -13.73
N PRO A 214 2.50 4.72 -12.92
CA PRO A 214 2.53 4.06 -11.62
C PRO A 214 2.81 2.55 -11.69
N ILE A 215 2.58 1.92 -12.84
CA ILE A 215 2.75 0.47 -13.04
C ILE A 215 4.17 0.18 -13.51
N LEU A 216 4.56 0.75 -14.65
CA LEU A 216 5.83 0.42 -15.31
C LEU A 216 7.05 1.04 -14.62
N SER A 217 6.85 2.02 -13.73
CA SER A 217 7.93 2.64 -12.97
C SER A 217 8.45 1.76 -11.84
N HIS A 218 7.85 0.61 -11.53
CA HIS A 218 8.35 -0.31 -10.50
C HIS A 218 9.56 -1.13 -10.98
N ARG A 219 10.29 -1.78 -10.05
CA ARG A 219 11.24 -2.85 -10.42
C ARG A 219 10.49 -4.11 -10.81
N ALA A 220 11.10 -4.95 -11.64
CA ALA A 220 10.51 -6.22 -12.08
C ALA A 220 10.18 -7.20 -10.92
N TRP A 221 10.88 -7.08 -9.79
CA TRP A 221 10.63 -7.86 -8.57
C TRP A 221 9.58 -7.25 -7.63
N CYS A 222 8.93 -6.13 -8.00
CA CYS A 222 7.93 -5.53 -7.14
C CYS A 222 6.70 -6.46 -7.00
N PRO A 223 6.24 -6.76 -5.77
CA PRO A 223 5.10 -7.66 -5.56
C PRO A 223 3.80 -7.17 -6.19
N ILE A 224 3.66 -5.86 -6.40
CA ILE A 224 2.49 -5.23 -7.03
C ILE A 224 2.31 -5.67 -8.49
N LEU A 225 3.41 -6.04 -9.17
CA LEU A 225 3.40 -6.49 -10.56
C LEU A 225 3.16 -8.00 -10.69
N LYS A 226 3.28 -8.75 -9.59
CA LYS A 226 3.11 -10.21 -9.60
C LYS A 226 1.63 -10.55 -9.65
N ASN A 227 1.26 -11.58 -10.42
CA ASN A 227 -0.10 -12.15 -10.45
C ASN A 227 -1.23 -11.10 -10.53
N ASP A 228 -1.01 -10.02 -11.28
CA ASP A 228 -1.95 -8.90 -11.41
C ASP A 228 -2.45 -8.34 -10.07
N GLN A 229 -1.62 -8.34 -9.03
CA GLN A 229 -2.02 -7.85 -7.70
C GLN A 229 -2.50 -6.41 -7.72
N TRP A 230 -1.91 -5.58 -8.58
CA TRP A 230 -2.40 -4.22 -8.79
C TRP A 230 -3.86 -4.15 -9.27
N LYS A 231 -4.34 -5.11 -10.10
CA LYS A 231 -5.75 -5.13 -10.54
C LYS A 231 -6.68 -5.43 -9.38
N LYS A 232 -6.33 -6.43 -8.56
CA LYS A 232 -7.07 -6.74 -7.31
C LYS A 232 -7.12 -5.54 -6.38
N ARG A 233 -6.01 -4.79 -6.33
CA ARG A 233 -5.90 -3.56 -5.54
C ARG A 233 -6.89 -2.49 -5.99
N ILE A 234 -7.02 -2.28 -7.30
CA ILE A 234 -8.01 -1.37 -7.90
C ILE A 234 -9.43 -1.81 -7.56
N GLU A 235 -9.74 -3.09 -7.81
CA GLU A 235 -11.06 -3.67 -7.54
C GLU A 235 -11.48 -3.52 -6.07
N GLN A 236 -10.55 -3.68 -5.13
CA GLN A 236 -10.81 -3.45 -3.71
C GLN A 236 -11.20 -1.99 -3.40
N ILE A 237 -10.50 -1.02 -3.99
CA ILE A 237 -10.79 0.40 -3.81
C ILE A 237 -12.14 0.74 -4.43
N GLU A 238 -12.40 0.31 -5.67
CA GLU A 238 -13.67 0.51 -6.36
C GLU A 238 -14.85 -0.01 -5.54
N ASN A 239 -14.71 -1.23 -4.98
CA ASN A 239 -15.73 -1.81 -4.11
C ASN A 239 -15.98 -1.01 -2.83
N ILE A 240 -14.94 -0.41 -2.25
CA ILE A 240 -15.05 0.40 -1.03
C ILE A 240 -15.73 1.73 -1.33
N LEU A 241 -15.33 2.40 -2.41
CA LEU A 241 -15.94 3.64 -2.86
C LEU A 241 -17.42 3.39 -3.15
N TYR A 242 -17.75 2.38 -3.97
CA TYR A 242 -19.13 2.02 -4.30
C TYR A 242 -20.00 1.74 -3.07
N LYS A 243 -19.51 0.93 -2.12
CA LYS A 243 -20.24 0.64 -0.87
C LYS A 243 -20.48 1.89 -0.04
N THR A 244 -19.48 2.77 0.04
CA THR A 244 -19.58 4.04 0.78
C THR A 244 -20.59 4.98 0.15
N SER A 245 -20.61 5.07 -1.19
CA SER A 245 -21.63 5.80 -1.95
C SER A 245 -23.03 5.30 -1.66
N ARG A 246 -23.22 3.99 -1.73
CA ARG A 246 -24.53 3.36 -1.50
C ARG A 246 -25.03 3.57 -0.08
N ASN A 247 -24.17 3.43 0.92
CA ASN A 247 -24.51 3.64 2.33
C ASN A 247 -24.88 5.10 2.63
N LYS A 248 -24.16 6.06 2.03
CA LYS A 248 -24.46 7.48 2.21
C LYS A 248 -25.78 7.86 1.52
N LEU A 249 -26.05 7.33 0.32
CA LEU A 249 -27.33 7.49 -0.37
C LEU A 249 -28.49 6.86 0.41
N SER A 250 -28.32 5.67 1.00
CA SER A 250 -29.36 5.07 1.85
C SER A 250 -29.62 5.88 3.11
N ASN A 251 -28.58 6.45 3.72
CA ASN A 251 -28.74 7.30 4.91
C ASN A 251 -29.43 8.63 4.57
N ILE A 252 -29.11 9.25 3.42
CA ILE A 252 -29.81 10.45 2.96
C ILE A 252 -31.28 10.13 2.70
N LYS A 253 -31.59 9.01 2.03
CA LYS A 253 -32.97 8.57 1.81
C LYS A 253 -33.71 8.34 3.13
N ALA A 254 -33.11 7.60 4.07
CA ALA A 254 -33.70 7.37 5.39
C ALA A 254 -33.94 8.66 6.17
N ASN A 255 -33.01 9.62 6.12
CA ASN A 255 -33.18 10.93 6.75
C ASN A 255 -34.28 11.76 6.08
N ASN A 256 -34.39 11.70 4.75
CA ASN A 256 -35.46 12.38 4.01
C ASN A 256 -36.83 11.76 4.31
N ASP A 257 -36.93 10.43 4.33
CA ASP A 257 -38.16 9.71 4.67
C ASP A 257 -38.59 10.03 6.12
N GLN A 258 -37.63 10.10 7.05
CA GLN A 258 -37.89 10.54 8.43
C GLN A 258 -38.34 12.00 8.51
N MET A 259 -37.74 12.90 7.74
CA MET A 259 -38.15 14.31 7.68
C MET A 259 -39.56 14.45 7.08
N GLU A 260 -39.89 13.71 6.02
CA GLU A 260 -41.23 13.69 5.42
C GLU A 260 -42.29 13.09 6.37
N GLN A 261 -41.92 12.13 7.22
CA GLN A 261 -42.83 11.59 8.23
C GLN A 261 -43.10 12.55 9.39
N ILE A 262 -42.14 13.42 9.75
CA ILE A 262 -42.27 14.36 10.86
C ILE A 262 -42.81 15.73 10.39
N LEU A 263 -42.70 16.05 9.08
CA LEU A 263 -43.20 17.29 8.49
C LEU A 263 -44.69 17.56 8.77
N PRO A 264 -45.62 16.58 8.66
CA PRO A 264 -47.04 16.78 8.97
C PRO A 264 -47.26 17.16 10.44
N ASP A 265 -46.51 16.57 11.37
CA ASP A 265 -46.61 16.86 12.81
C ASP A 265 -46.05 18.26 13.14
N ILE A 266 -44.99 18.68 12.46
CA ILE A 266 -44.43 20.04 12.57
C ILE A 266 -45.41 21.09 12.00
N ILE A 267 -46.02 20.83 10.85
CA ILE A 267 -47.01 21.72 10.23
C ILE A 267 -48.28 21.79 11.10
N SER A 268 -48.73 20.66 11.64
CA SER A 268 -49.86 20.58 12.57
C SER A 268 -49.61 21.39 13.84
N THR A 269 -48.42 21.24 14.45
CA THR A 269 -48.04 22.01 15.65
C THR A 269 -47.88 23.51 15.37
N GLN A 270 -47.39 23.91 14.20
CA GLN A 270 -47.34 25.32 13.78
C GLN A 270 -48.73 25.93 13.56
N ASN A 271 -49.66 25.18 12.96
CA ASN A 271 -51.04 25.63 12.77
C ASN A 271 -51.79 25.78 14.10
N LEU A 272 -51.63 24.81 15.02
CA LEU A 272 -52.14 24.89 16.40
C LEU A 272 -51.60 26.10 17.16
N PHE A 273 -50.32 26.45 16.96
CA PHE A 273 -49.72 27.63 17.56
C PHE A 273 -50.30 28.94 17.00
N HIS A 274 -50.57 28.99 15.70
CA HIS A 274 -51.23 30.13 15.05
C HIS A 274 -52.68 30.32 15.51
N GLU A 275 -53.45 29.25 15.70
CA GLU A 275 -54.81 29.29 16.26
C GLU A 275 -54.85 29.74 17.73
N LEU A 276 -53.84 29.34 18.53
CA LEU A 276 -53.71 29.79 19.92
C LEU A 276 -53.34 31.28 20.04
N ILE A 277 -52.53 31.81 19.11
CA ILE A 277 -52.18 33.23 19.08
C ILE A 277 -53.40 34.06 18.67
N SER A 278 -54.11 33.65 17.63
CA SER A 278 -55.31 34.34 17.15
C SER A 278 -56.48 34.28 18.15
N SER A 279 -56.63 33.18 18.90
CA SER A 279 -57.62 33.13 20.01
C SER A 279 -57.23 34.01 21.21
N LYS A 280 -55.93 34.17 21.51
CA LYS A 280 -55.44 35.12 22.54
C LYS A 280 -55.64 36.58 22.14
N GLU A 281 -55.47 36.91 20.86
CA GLU A 281 -55.77 38.25 20.33
C GLU A 281 -57.27 38.55 20.35
N TYR A 282 -58.11 37.57 20.00
CA TYR A 282 -59.55 37.66 20.12
C TYR A 282 -59.99 37.90 21.58
N TYR A 283 -59.48 37.12 22.55
CA TYR A 283 -59.77 37.33 23.98
C TYR A 283 -59.31 38.69 24.52
N ARG A 284 -58.17 39.22 24.04
CA ARG A 284 -57.72 40.57 24.43
C ARG A 284 -58.65 41.67 23.91
N SER A 285 -59.30 41.45 22.77
CA SER A 285 -60.26 42.41 22.18
C SER A 285 -61.61 42.43 22.89
N CYS A 286 -62.01 41.33 23.56
CA CYS A 286 -63.26 41.24 24.32
C CYS A 286 -63.16 41.71 25.79
N VAL A 287 -61.95 42.00 26.30
CA VAL A 287 -61.70 42.36 27.72
C VAL A 287 -61.28 43.84 27.87
N GLN A 288 -61.34 44.63 26.78
CA GLN A 288 -61.27 46.09 26.79
C GLN A 288 -62.65 46.69 26.56
#